data_AF-A0A199AYC1-F1
#
_entry.id   AF-A0A199AYC1-F1
#
_cell.length_a   1.000
_cell.length_b   1.000
_cell.length_c   1.000
_cell.angle_alpha   90.00
_cell.angle_beta   90.00
_cell.angle_gamma   90.00
#
_symmetry.space_group_name_H-M   'P 1'
#
loop_
_entity.id
_entity.type
_entity.pdbx_description
1 polymer ?
#
loop_
_entity_poly.entity_id
_entity_poly.type
_entity_poly.pdbx_seq_one_letter_code
_entity_poly.pdbx_strand_id
1 'polypeptide(L)'
;MDEGANEDVRGEAARLRRRLGVARGRLDAVLHAGDDPGTGRVGDAAGGVAGARGVSRIDDDDEVRALLRPASDRIARLLELTDGFAEGTLSEAAVRDAARAVADTQPFRRPR
;
A
#
# COMPACT_ATOMS: atom_id res chain seq x y z
N MET A 1 4.83 16.63 -30.72
CA MET A 1 4.87 16.17 -29.32
C MET A 1 5.18 14.69 -29.34
N ASP A 2 6.45 14.39 -29.15
CA ASP A 2 7.10 13.19 -28.62
C ASP A 2 6.27 11.89 -28.41
N GLU A 3 6.09 11.11 -29.46
CA GLU A 3 5.44 9.79 -29.39
C GLU A 3 6.28 8.78 -28.60
N GLY A 4 7.61 8.87 -28.70
CA GLY A 4 8.55 8.07 -27.93
C GLY A 4 8.50 8.35 -26.43
N ALA A 5 8.48 9.64 -26.02
CA ALA A 5 8.35 9.98 -24.61
C ALA A 5 7.03 9.49 -23.99
N ASN A 6 5.93 9.48 -24.75
CA ASN A 6 4.66 8.93 -24.27
C ASN A 6 4.73 7.41 -24.05
N GLU A 7 5.43 6.69 -24.92
CA GLU A 7 5.60 5.24 -24.80
C GLU A 7 6.50 4.88 -23.61
N ASP A 8 7.55 5.67 -23.36
CA ASP A 8 8.41 5.56 -22.18
C ASP A 8 7.63 5.80 -20.88
N VAL A 9 6.77 6.83 -20.86
CA VAL A 9 5.90 7.13 -19.70
C VAL A 9 4.93 5.98 -19.44
N ARG A 10 4.29 5.40 -20.47
CA ARG A 10 3.42 4.22 -20.31
C ARG A 10 4.19 3.01 -19.81
N GLY A 11 5.40 2.78 -20.31
CA GLY A 11 6.28 1.69 -19.88
C GLY A 11 6.71 1.83 -18.42
N GLU A 12 7.04 3.05 -17.97
CA GLU A 12 7.38 3.32 -16.57
C GLU A 12 6.16 3.24 -15.66
N ALA A 13 4.99 3.72 -16.10
CA ALA A 13 3.72 3.57 -15.39
C ALA A 13 3.38 2.10 -15.16
N ALA A 14 3.57 1.23 -16.16
CA ALA A 14 3.36 -0.21 -16.01
C ALA A 14 4.35 -0.85 -15.01
N ARG A 15 5.62 -0.42 -14.99
CA ARG A 15 6.61 -0.87 -13.99
C ARG A 15 6.25 -0.39 -12.59
N LEU A 16 5.79 0.85 -12.45
CA LEU A 16 5.34 1.42 -11.19
C LEU A 16 4.07 0.71 -10.68
N ARG A 17 3.09 0.44 -11.53
CA ARG A 17 1.88 -0.34 -11.21
C ARG A 17 2.25 -1.70 -10.62
N ARG A 18 3.18 -2.43 -11.23
CA ARG A 18 3.64 -3.74 -10.70
C ARG A 18 4.22 -3.62 -9.29
N ARG A 19 5.09 -2.63 -9.06
CA ARG A 19 5.71 -2.38 -7.74
C ARG A 19 4.66 -2.02 -6.69
N LEU A 20 3.72 -1.14 -7.04
CA LEU A 20 2.62 -0.74 -6.16
C LEU A 20 1.67 -1.90 -5.85
N GLY A 21 1.39 -2.77 -6.82
CA GLY A 21 0.57 -3.96 -6.61
C GLY A 21 1.18 -4.93 -5.60
N VAL A 22 2.50 -5.16 -5.67
CA VAL A 22 3.23 -5.96 -4.67
C VAL A 22 3.18 -5.30 -3.29
N ALA A 23 3.38 -3.99 -3.21
CA ALA A 23 3.30 -3.25 -1.94
C ALA A 23 1.89 -3.33 -1.33
N ARG A 24 0.85 -3.18 -2.15
CA ARG A 24 -0.55 -3.32 -1.74
C ARG A 24 -0.84 -4.72 -1.22
N GLY A 25 -0.48 -5.78 -1.95
CA GLY A 25 -0.74 -7.15 -1.51
C GLY A 25 -0.06 -7.48 -0.19
N ARG A 26 1.16 -6.97 0.04
CA ARG A 26 1.85 -7.11 1.34
C ARG A 26 1.14 -6.36 2.45
N LEU A 27 0.64 -5.15 2.18
CA LEU A 27 -0.06 -4.34 3.16
C LEU A 27 -1.44 -4.91 3.49
N ASP A 28 -2.19 -5.35 2.48
CA ASP A 28 -3.49 -5.99 2.64
C ASP A 28 -3.36 -7.28 3.47
N ALA A 29 -2.31 -8.09 3.24
CA ALA A 29 -2.02 -9.26 4.06
C ALA A 29 -1.82 -8.92 5.55
N VAL A 30 -1.13 -7.82 5.86
CA VAL A 30 -0.95 -7.36 7.26
C VAL A 30 -2.27 -6.81 7.84
N LEU A 31 -3.03 -6.07 7.04
CA LEU A 31 -4.28 -5.46 7.48
C LEU A 31 -5.40 -6.48 7.75
N HIS A 32 -5.40 -7.62 7.05
CA HIS A 32 -6.48 -8.62 7.13
C HIS A 32 -6.05 -9.92 7.83
N ALA A 33 -4.80 -10.02 8.33
CA ALA A 33 -4.31 -11.20 9.04
C ALA A 33 -5.10 -11.51 10.33
N GLY A 34 -5.81 -10.53 10.89
CA GLY A 34 -6.65 -10.69 12.09
C GLY A 34 -8.11 -11.11 11.83
N ASP A 35 -8.57 -11.06 10.57
CA ASP A 35 -9.98 -11.31 10.21
C ASP A 35 -10.28 -12.78 9.89
N ASP A 36 -9.29 -13.67 9.89
CA ASP A 36 -9.48 -15.12 9.76
C ASP A 36 -9.55 -15.78 11.15
N PRO A 37 -10.74 -16.17 11.65
CA PRO A 37 -10.85 -16.90 12.91
C PRO A 37 -10.39 -18.37 12.80
N GLY A 38 -9.80 -18.81 11.67
CA GLY A 38 -9.76 -20.22 11.31
C GLY A 38 -8.42 -20.89 10.99
N THR A 39 -7.30 -20.18 10.81
CA THR A 39 -6.05 -20.86 10.38
C THR A 39 -4.78 -20.43 11.12
N GLY A 40 -4.78 -20.64 12.43
CA GLY A 40 -3.55 -20.84 13.20
C GLY A 40 -2.83 -22.13 12.78
N ARG A 41 -2.21 -22.16 11.60
CA ARG A 41 -1.22 -23.18 11.20
C ARG A 41 -0.19 -22.59 10.25
N VAL A 42 0.79 -21.90 10.84
CA VAL A 42 2.18 -22.01 10.39
C VAL A 42 2.97 -22.56 11.58
N GLY A 43 2.88 -23.88 11.80
CA GLY A 43 4.03 -24.63 12.31
C GLY A 43 4.96 -24.89 11.13
N ASP A 44 6.28 -24.99 11.24
CA ASP A 44 7.15 -25.25 12.38
C ASP A 44 8.58 -24.94 11.91
N ALA A 45 9.39 -24.27 12.74
CA ALA A 45 10.85 -24.46 12.85
C ALA A 45 11.47 -23.37 13.73
N ALA A 46 11.39 -23.54 15.05
CA ALA A 46 12.45 -23.26 16.04
C ALA A 46 11.82 -23.05 17.42
N GLY A 47 12.18 -23.93 18.36
CA GLY A 47 11.59 -24.04 19.68
C GLY A 47 11.66 -22.77 20.54
N GLY A 48 10.62 -22.58 21.35
CA GLY A 48 10.54 -21.49 22.32
C GLY A 48 9.25 -21.55 23.13
N VAL A 49 9.23 -22.44 24.12
CA VAL A 49 8.47 -22.40 25.39
C VAL A 49 7.07 -21.77 25.33
N ALA A 50 6.07 -22.65 25.38
CA ALA A 50 4.71 -22.32 25.79
C ALA A 50 4.74 -21.59 27.15
N GLY A 51 4.45 -20.29 27.13
CA GLY A 51 4.31 -19.44 28.29
C GLY A 51 3.16 -18.47 28.05
N ALA A 52 2.12 -18.61 28.87
CA ALA A 52 0.91 -17.81 28.89
C ALA A 52 1.17 -16.30 28.72
N ARG A 53 0.58 -15.70 27.67
CA ARG A 53 0.25 -14.27 27.54
C ARG A 53 -0.75 -14.07 26.39
N GLY A 54 -1.93 -14.67 26.53
CA GLY A 54 -3.11 -14.15 25.85
C GLY A 54 -3.53 -12.85 26.54
N VAL A 55 -4.00 -11.86 25.79
CA VAL A 55 -4.59 -10.56 26.22
C VAL A 55 -3.67 -9.31 26.07
N SER A 56 -2.49 -9.38 25.45
CA SER A 56 -1.71 -8.14 25.13
C SER A 56 -1.35 -7.91 23.66
N ARG A 57 -1.56 -8.88 22.76
CA ARG A 57 -1.19 -8.73 21.33
C ARG A 57 -2.28 -8.14 20.45
N ILE A 58 -3.54 -8.24 20.87
CA ILE A 58 -4.69 -7.85 20.02
C ILE A 58 -4.78 -6.32 19.89
N ASP A 59 -4.46 -5.57 20.97
CA ASP A 59 -4.43 -4.09 20.93
C ASP A 59 -3.29 -3.55 20.03
N ASP A 60 -2.13 -4.23 19.99
CA ASP A 60 -1.00 -3.83 19.14
C ASP A 60 -1.33 -3.95 17.64
N ASP A 61 -2.03 -5.02 17.24
CA ASP A 61 -2.35 -5.27 15.84
C ASP A 61 -3.38 -4.25 15.30
N ASP A 62 -4.34 -3.81 16.11
CA ASP A 62 -5.30 -2.76 15.74
C ASP A 62 -4.65 -1.38 15.63
N GLU A 63 -3.72 -1.06 16.53
CA GLU A 63 -2.94 0.18 16.45
C GLU A 63 -2.04 0.18 15.19
N VAL A 64 -1.38 -0.94 14.89
CA VAL A 64 -0.59 -1.10 13.66
C VAL A 64 -1.47 -0.98 12.42
N ARG A 65 -2.65 -1.60 12.41
CA ARG A 65 -3.64 -1.43 11.32
C ARG A 65 -4.02 0.03 11.14
N ALA A 66 -4.30 0.76 12.21
CA ALA A 66 -4.64 2.17 12.17
C ALA A 66 -3.50 3.04 11.61
N LEU A 67 -2.24 2.75 12.00
CA LEU A 67 -1.06 3.44 11.48
C LEU A 67 -0.78 3.15 10.00
N LEU A 68 -1.11 1.93 9.55
CA LEU A 68 -0.87 1.48 8.18
C LEU A 68 -1.99 1.85 7.20
N ARG A 69 -3.21 2.11 7.68
CA ARG A 69 -4.37 2.44 6.84
C ARG A 69 -4.13 3.63 5.89
N PRO A 70 -3.56 4.76 6.34
CA PRO A 70 -3.25 5.88 5.44
C PRO A 70 -2.23 5.54 4.36
N ALA A 71 -1.33 4.57 4.60
CA ALA A 71 -0.41 4.09 3.59
C ALA A 71 -1.13 3.22 2.54
N SER A 72 -2.13 2.44 2.96
CA SER A 72 -2.94 1.61 2.06
C SER A 72 -3.76 2.45 1.11
N ASP A 73 -4.47 3.45 1.64
CA ASP A 73 -5.29 4.36 0.84
C ASP A 73 -4.44 5.09 -0.21
N ARG A 74 -3.21 5.48 0.16
CA ARG A 74 -2.28 6.11 -0.76
C ARG A 74 -1.80 5.17 -1.85
N ILE A 75 -1.47 3.92 -1.53
CA ILE A 75 -1.05 2.93 -2.53
C ILE A 75 -2.21 2.62 -3.48
N ALA A 76 -3.44 2.49 -2.98
CA ALA A 76 -4.63 2.32 -3.80
C ALA A 76 -4.83 3.50 -4.75
N ARG A 77 -4.69 4.74 -4.25
CA ARG A 77 -4.78 5.94 -5.08
C ARG A 77 -3.67 6.02 -6.14
N LEU A 78 -2.44 5.67 -5.78
CA LEU A 78 -1.33 5.64 -6.73
C LEU A 78 -1.53 4.59 -7.84
N LEU A 79 -2.16 3.46 -7.52
CA LEU A 79 -2.53 2.45 -8.51
C LEU A 79 -3.53 2.99 -9.53
N GLU A 80 -4.61 3.64 -9.08
CA GLU A 80 -5.60 4.29 -9.96
C GLU A 80 -4.94 5.27 -10.94
N LEU A 81 -3.97 6.04 -10.45
CA LEU A 81 -3.25 7.01 -11.28
C LEU A 81 -2.33 6.33 -12.29
N THR A 82 -1.57 5.31 -11.87
CA THR A 82 -0.71 4.57 -12.80
C THR A 82 -1.52 3.88 -13.89
N ASP A 83 -2.75 3.49 -13.60
CA ASP A 83 -3.66 2.86 -14.57
C ASP A 83 -4.11 3.88 -15.61
N GLY A 84 -4.55 5.07 -15.17
CA GLY A 84 -4.88 6.15 -16.10
C GLY A 84 -3.70 6.63 -16.96
N PHE A 85 -2.47 6.56 -16.44
CA PHE A 85 -1.26 6.89 -17.21
C PHE A 85 -0.93 5.81 -18.25
N ALA A 86 -1.05 4.53 -17.88
CA ALA A 86 -0.82 3.42 -18.78
C ALA A 86 -1.85 3.37 -19.92
N GLU A 87 -3.10 3.72 -19.61
CA GLU A 87 -4.21 3.77 -20.57
C GLU A 87 -4.22 5.07 -21.41
N GLY A 88 -3.46 6.08 -21.01
CA GLY A 88 -3.44 7.39 -21.67
C GLY A 88 -4.73 8.19 -21.51
N THR A 89 -5.55 7.87 -20.50
CA THR A 89 -6.88 8.46 -20.26
C THR A 89 -6.86 9.60 -19.22
N LEU A 90 -5.71 9.84 -18.59
CA LEU A 90 -5.53 10.84 -17.54
C LEU A 90 -5.46 12.27 -18.12
N SER A 91 -6.40 13.12 -17.71
CA SER A 91 -6.37 14.55 -18.04
C SER A 91 -5.37 15.32 -17.17
N GLU A 92 -4.83 16.44 -17.65
CA GLU A 92 -3.88 17.27 -16.90
C GLU A 92 -4.46 17.78 -15.56
N ALA A 93 -5.76 18.11 -15.54
CA ALA A 93 -6.47 18.49 -14.32
C ALA A 93 -6.48 17.33 -13.29
N ALA A 94 -6.77 16.12 -13.74
CA ALA A 94 -6.76 14.93 -12.90
C ALA A 94 -5.34 14.59 -12.39
N VAL A 95 -4.29 14.84 -13.18
CA VAL A 95 -2.89 14.70 -12.73
C VAL A 95 -2.56 15.70 -11.62
N ARG A 96 -3.02 16.96 -11.74
CA ARG A 96 -2.78 18.00 -10.72
C ARG A 96 -3.53 17.69 -9.42
N ASP A 97 -4.79 17.29 -9.51
CA ASP A 97 -5.60 16.93 -8.34
C ASP A 97 -5.03 15.70 -7.63
N ALA A 98 -4.55 14.74 -8.40
CA ALA A 98 -3.85 13.57 -7.90
C ALA A 98 -2.55 13.91 -7.16
N ALA A 99 -1.72 14.79 -7.73
CA ALA A 99 -0.49 15.25 -7.08
C ALA A 99 -0.79 15.94 -5.74
N ARG A 100 -1.87 16.73 -5.68
CA ARG A 100 -2.32 17.38 -4.46
C ARG A 100 -2.80 16.38 -3.41
N ALA A 101 -3.65 15.43 -3.79
CA ALA A 101 -4.12 14.38 -2.89
C ALA A 101 -2.97 13.53 -2.32
N VAL A 102 -1.98 13.17 -3.15
CA VAL A 102 -0.79 12.44 -2.68
C VAL A 102 0.01 13.28 -1.68
N ALA A 103 0.17 14.58 -1.94
CA ALA A 103 0.84 15.49 -1.02
C ALA A 103 0.10 15.60 0.32
N ASP A 104 -1.23 15.68 0.30
CA ASP A 104 -2.08 15.80 1.50
C ASP A 104 -2.03 14.54 2.38
N THR A 105 -1.71 13.37 1.79
CA THR A 105 -1.49 12.14 2.57
C THR A 105 -0.10 12.05 3.20
N GLN A 106 0.87 12.89 2.80
CA GLN A 106 2.23 12.78 3.36
C GLN A 106 2.20 12.99 4.88
N PRO A 107 2.82 12.09 5.68
CA PRO A 107 2.97 12.37 7.09
C PRO A 107 3.72 13.69 7.23
N PHE A 108 3.14 14.66 7.94
CA PHE A 108 3.78 15.94 8.19
C PHE A 108 5.18 15.66 8.75
N ARG A 109 6.21 15.93 7.95
CA ARG A 109 7.57 15.92 8.47
C ARG A 109 7.62 17.03 9.50
N ARG A 110 7.68 16.67 10.78
CA ARG A 110 8.06 17.63 11.81
C ARG A 110 9.40 18.24 11.39
N PRO A 111 9.57 19.57 11.44
CA PRO A 111 10.89 20.18 11.38
C PRO A 111 11.78 19.50 12.43
N ARG A 112 12.97 19.08 12.01
CA ARG A 112 13.98 18.54 12.93
C ARG A 112 14.69 19.70 13.63
#